data_AF-A0A3M2K9N5-F1
#
_entry.id   AF-A0A3M2K9N5-F1
#
_cell.length_a   1.000
_cell.length_b   1.000
_cell.length_c   1.000
_cell.angle_alpha   90.00
_cell.angle_beta   90.00
_cell.angle_gamma   90.00
#
_symmetry.space_group_name_H-M   'P 1'
#
loop_
_entity.id
_entity.type
_entity.pdbx_description
1 polymer ?
#
loop_
_entity_poly.entity_id
_entity_poly.type
_entity_poly.pdbx_seq_one_letter_code
_entity_poly.pdbx_strand_id
1 'polypeptide(L)'
;MYQNALLTLHAVTFLHPGAGQSTGLVDLPVQRERHTGFPMLASSGLKGSLRDKAEQAWGRDNADVAVIFGSPEAGGSDSCAGALIVSDARILAFPVRSLQ
;
A
#
# COMPACT_ATOMS: atom_id res chain seq x y z
N MET A 1 16.96 -16.12 -2.65
CA MET A 1 15.86 -16.69 -1.85
C MET A 1 15.21 -15.53 -1.11
N TYR A 2 13.89 -15.32 -1.26
CA TYR A 2 13.21 -14.20 -0.59
C TYR A 2 12.88 -14.59 0.86
N GLN A 3 13.04 -13.65 1.79
CA GLN A 3 12.47 -13.77 3.13
C GLN A 3 11.09 -13.12 3.12
N ASN A 4 10.10 -13.83 3.64
CA ASN A 4 8.71 -13.40 3.63
C ASN A 4 8.29 -13.00 5.05
N ALA A 5 7.51 -11.94 5.16
CA ALA A 5 6.86 -11.52 6.40
C ALA A 5 5.39 -11.19 6.12
N LEU A 6 4.53 -11.39 7.12
CA LEU A 6 3.10 -11.07 7.03
C LEU A 6 2.83 -9.77 7.80
N LEU A 7 2.22 -8.80 7.13
CA LEU A 7 1.80 -7.53 7.72
C LEU A 7 0.28 -7.51 7.87
N THR A 8 -0.21 -7.50 9.10
CA THR A 8 -1.63 -7.30 9.41
C THR A 8 -1.92 -5.82 9.62
N LEU A 9 -2.94 -5.30 8.93
CA LEU A 9 -3.37 -3.90 9.07
C LEU A 9 -4.72 -3.86 9.78
N HIS A 10 -4.77 -3.16 10.91
CA HIS A 10 -6.00 -2.90 11.65
C HIS A 10 -6.39 -1.43 11.49
N ALA A 11 -7.53 -1.17 10.85
CA ALA A 11 -8.04 0.17 10.64
C ALA A 11 -8.60 0.73 11.97
N VAL A 12 -7.84 1.62 12.62
CA VAL A 12 -8.29 2.30 13.86
C VAL A 12 -9.27 3.44 13.54
N THR A 13 -9.18 4.00 12.34
CA THR A 13 -10.10 5.00 11.80
C THR A 13 -10.66 4.52 10.46
N PHE A 14 -11.70 5.20 9.95
CA PHE A 14 -12.16 4.97 8.58
C PHE A 14 -11.00 5.22 7.60
N LEU A 15 -10.83 4.30 6.65
CA LEU A 15 -9.81 4.37 5.59
C LEU A 15 -10.48 4.49 4.23
N HIS A 16 -9.91 5.35 3.38
CA HIS A 16 -10.36 5.56 2.01
C HIS A 16 -9.23 5.26 1.01
N PRO A 17 -9.04 4.00 0.59
CA PRO A 17 -8.16 3.70 -0.52
C PRO A 17 -8.85 4.12 -1.82
N GLY A 18 -8.50 5.27 -2.37
CA GLY A 18 -9.19 5.82 -3.54
C GLY A 18 -8.97 5.00 -4.82
N ALA A 19 -10.06 4.71 -5.53
CA ALA A 19 -10.01 4.06 -6.85
C ALA A 19 -10.12 5.06 -8.03
N GLY A 20 -10.08 6.37 -7.74
CA GLY A 20 -10.37 7.43 -8.69
C GLY A 20 -11.84 7.81 -8.71
N GLN A 21 -12.26 8.57 -9.73
CA GLN A 21 -13.67 8.91 -9.96
C GLN A 21 -14.39 7.81 -10.72
N SER A 22 -15.65 7.59 -10.38
CA SER A 22 -16.52 6.62 -11.04
C SER A 22 -17.79 7.30 -11.55
N THR A 23 -18.34 6.77 -12.65
CA THR A 23 -19.66 7.12 -13.16
C THR A 23 -20.80 6.34 -12.50
N GLY A 24 -20.47 5.54 -11.47
CA GLY A 24 -21.45 4.79 -10.69
C GLY A 24 -22.20 5.65 -9.67
N LEU A 25 -22.95 4.99 -8.78
CA LEU A 25 -23.71 5.64 -7.69
C LEU A 25 -22.84 6.38 -6.67
N VAL A 26 -21.55 6.02 -6.57
CA VAL A 26 -20.60 6.63 -5.64
C VAL A 26 -19.52 7.30 -6.47
N ASP A 27 -19.38 8.62 -6.33
CA ASP A 27 -18.42 9.42 -7.10
C ASP A 27 -16.97 8.99 -6.86
N LEU A 28 -16.62 8.76 -5.59
CA LEU A 28 -15.29 8.34 -5.14
C LEU A 28 -15.38 6.98 -4.46
N PRO A 29 -15.37 5.88 -5.21
CA PRO A 29 -15.38 4.55 -4.63
C PRO A 29 -14.02 4.18 -4.03
N VAL A 30 -14.07 3.33 -3.02
CA VAL A 30 -12.88 2.66 -2.49
C VAL A 30 -12.37 1.57 -3.45
N GLN A 31 -11.07 1.29 -3.41
CA GLN A 31 -10.42 0.24 -4.16
C GLN A 31 -11.01 -1.13 -3.82
N ARG A 32 -11.24 -1.92 -4.87
CA ARG A 32 -11.81 -3.26 -4.80
C ARG A 32 -11.06 -4.20 -5.72
N GLU A 33 -10.92 -5.44 -5.29
CA GLU A 33 -10.42 -6.53 -6.13
C GLU A 33 -11.44 -6.84 -7.22
N ARG A 34 -11.02 -6.85 -8.50
CA ARG A 34 -11.96 -6.88 -9.64
C ARG A 34 -12.86 -8.11 -9.71
N HIS A 35 -12.36 -9.27 -9.30
CA HIS A 35 -13.06 -10.54 -9.48
C HIS A 35 -13.92 -10.94 -8.28
N THR A 36 -13.58 -10.48 -7.07
CA THR A 36 -14.36 -10.74 -5.84
C THR A 36 -15.25 -9.56 -5.44
N GLY A 37 -14.87 -8.35 -5.84
CA GLY A 37 -15.48 -7.11 -5.37
C GLY A 37 -15.09 -6.74 -3.94
N PHE A 38 -14.21 -7.48 -3.27
CA PHE A 38 -13.82 -7.18 -1.89
C PHE A 38 -12.97 -5.91 -1.78
N PRO A 39 -13.11 -5.12 -0.70
CA PRO A 39 -12.21 -4.01 -0.43
C PRO A 39 -10.75 -4.46 -0.36
N MET A 40 -9.85 -3.66 -0.92
CA MET A 40 -8.40 -3.93 -0.89
C MET A 40 -7.59 -2.63 -0.81
N LEU A 41 -6.33 -2.74 -0.42
CA LEU A 41 -5.34 -1.68 -0.62
C LEU A 41 -4.36 -2.14 -1.70
N ALA A 42 -4.22 -1.36 -2.77
CA ALA A 42 -3.21 -1.62 -3.78
C ALA A 42 -1.80 -1.53 -3.18
N SER A 43 -0.96 -2.51 -3.54
CA SER A 43 0.45 -2.61 -3.17
C SER A 43 1.25 -1.35 -3.46
N SER A 44 0.96 -0.65 -4.56
CA SER A 44 1.62 0.60 -4.92
C SER A 44 1.35 1.71 -3.90
N GLY A 45 0.09 1.88 -3.49
CA GLY A 45 -0.29 2.86 -2.46
C GLY A 45 0.27 2.50 -1.10
N LEU A 46 0.24 1.21 -0.73
CA LEU A 46 0.80 0.73 0.53
C LEU A 46 2.32 0.90 0.57
N LYS A 47 3.04 0.50 -0.48
CA LYS A 47 4.49 0.67 -0.59
C LYS A 47 4.88 2.14 -0.56
N GLY A 48 4.11 3.01 -1.23
CA GLY A 48 4.31 4.45 -1.20
C GLY A 48 4.17 5.03 0.21
N SER A 49 3.13 4.66 0.95
CA SER A 49 2.93 5.11 2.33
C SER A 49 4.02 4.59 3.28
N LEU A 50 4.47 3.35 3.11
CA LEU A 50 5.60 2.80 3.88
C LEU A 50 6.91 3.52 3.59
N ARG A 51 7.15 3.85 2.30
CA ARG A 51 8.33 4.64 1.88
C ARG A 51 8.31 6.03 2.50
N ASP A 52 7.19 6.75 2.38
CA ASP A 52 7.02 8.09 2.97
C ASP A 52 7.26 8.07 4.49
N LYS A 53 6.73 7.05 5.18
CA LYS A 53 6.98 6.89 6.61
C LYS A 53 8.46 6.64 6.94
N ALA A 54 9.16 5.84 6.13
CA ALA A 54 10.59 5.59 6.28
C ALA A 54 11.42 6.87 6.02
N GLU A 55 11.09 7.64 4.99
CA GLU A 55 11.73 8.92 4.68
C GLU A 55 11.57 9.93 5.83
N GLN A 56 10.38 9.98 6.45
CA GLN A 56 10.13 10.82 7.63
C GLN A 56 10.90 10.36 8.87
N ALA A 57 11.09 9.05 9.04
CA ALA A 57 11.73 8.49 10.23
C ALA A 57 13.27 8.48 10.15
N TRP A 58 13.83 8.23 8.98
CA TRP A 58 15.26 8.00 8.76
C TRP A 58 15.95 9.10 7.96
N GLY A 59 15.18 10.02 7.36
CA GLY A 59 15.64 11.03 6.43
C GLY A 59 15.52 10.59 4.97
N ARG A 60 15.17 11.53 4.09
CA ARG A 60 14.93 11.26 2.66
C ARG A 60 16.19 10.84 1.91
N ASP A 61 17.35 11.35 2.33
CA ASP A 61 18.66 11.05 1.72
C ASP A 61 19.31 9.79 2.31
N ASN A 62 18.60 9.06 3.18
CA ASN A 62 19.11 7.83 3.74
C ASN A 62 19.17 6.74 2.66
N ALA A 63 20.36 6.18 2.45
CA ALA A 63 20.61 5.14 1.45
C ALA A 63 19.72 3.90 1.64
N ASP A 64 19.35 3.56 2.88
CA ASP A 64 18.50 2.41 3.19
C ASP A 64 17.10 2.54 2.58
N VAL A 65 16.58 3.76 2.46
CA VAL A 65 15.27 4.00 1.81
C VAL A 65 15.34 3.60 0.34
N ALA A 66 16.39 4.02 -0.37
CA ALA A 66 16.59 3.67 -1.78
C ALA A 66 16.81 2.17 -1.96
N VAL A 67 17.59 1.53 -1.09
CA VAL A 67 17.83 0.07 -1.12
C VAL A 67 16.53 -0.71 -0.90
N ILE A 68 15.69 -0.31 0.06
CA ILE A 68 14.47 -1.03 0.42
C ILE A 68 13.35 -0.77 -0.61
N PHE A 69 13.11 0.48 -0.97
CA PHE A 69 11.94 0.88 -1.76
C PHE A 69 12.24 1.09 -3.24
N GLY A 70 13.50 1.34 -3.61
CA GLY A 70 14.00 1.62 -4.95
C GLY A 70 14.43 3.07 -5.13
N SER A 71 15.32 3.32 -6.09
CA SER A 71 15.78 4.68 -6.44
C SER A 71 14.61 5.56 -6.93
N PRO A 72 14.62 6.87 -6.64
CA PRO A 72 13.55 7.78 -7.01
C PRO A 72 13.46 8.05 -8.52
N GLU A 73 14.59 7.99 -9.24
CA GLU A 73 14.63 8.19 -10.69
C GLU A 73 15.04 6.92 -11.43
N ALA A 74 14.31 6.62 -12.51
CA ALA A 74 14.63 5.53 -13.41
C ALA A 74 15.65 6.01 -14.46
N GLY A 75 16.79 5.32 -14.59
CA GLY A 75 17.73 5.52 -15.70
C GLY A 75 19.05 6.23 -15.38
N GLY A 76 19.30 6.60 -14.12
CA GLY A 76 20.65 6.98 -13.66
C GLY A 76 21.56 5.76 -13.50
N SER A 77 22.88 5.97 -13.54
CA SER A 77 23.88 4.90 -13.31
C SER A 77 23.69 4.18 -11.97
N ASP A 78 23.11 4.87 -10.99
CA ASP A 78 22.87 4.38 -9.63
C ASP A 78 21.39 4.00 -9.40
N SER A 79 20.64 3.77 -10.49
CA SER A 79 19.24 3.32 -10.42
C SER A 79 19.18 1.87 -9.94
N CYS A 80 18.55 1.64 -8.78
CA CYS A 80 18.36 0.30 -8.22
C CYS A 80 16.87 -0.04 -8.04
N ALA A 81 16.55 -1.32 -8.22
CA ALA A 81 15.25 -1.86 -7.81
C ALA A 81 15.23 -2.02 -6.29
N GLY A 82 14.09 -1.72 -5.67
CA GLY A 82 13.94 -1.90 -4.22
C GLY A 82 13.92 -3.38 -3.82
N ALA A 83 14.56 -3.70 -2.71
CA ALA A 83 14.62 -5.05 -2.14
C ALA A 83 13.26 -5.54 -1.59
N LEU A 84 12.34 -4.63 -1.23
CA LEU A 84 11.03 -4.95 -0.69
C LEU A 84 9.96 -5.05 -1.78
N ILE A 85 9.32 -6.21 -1.84
CA ILE A 85 8.10 -6.45 -2.60
C ILE A 85 6.92 -6.40 -1.63
N VAL A 86 5.97 -5.50 -1.91
CA VAL A 86 4.72 -5.37 -1.15
C VAL A 86 3.60 -5.96 -1.99
N SER A 87 2.84 -6.89 -1.44
CA SER A 87 1.64 -7.42 -2.08
C SER A 87 0.41 -6.57 -1.72
N ASP A 88 -0.64 -6.68 -2.51
CA ASP A 88 -1.93 -6.05 -2.21
C ASP A 88 -2.46 -6.50 -0.84
N ALA A 89 -2.95 -5.56 -0.03
CA ALA A 89 -3.56 -5.91 1.25
C ALA A 89 -5.00 -6.35 1.00
N ARG A 90 -5.25 -7.64 1.28
CA ARG A 90 -6.57 -8.26 1.17
C ARG A 90 -7.29 -8.26 2.51
N ILE A 91 -8.61 -8.27 2.44
CA ILE A 91 -9.47 -8.30 3.62
C ILE A 91 -9.30 -9.62 4.39
N LEU A 92 -9.08 -9.53 5.71
CA LEU A 92 -9.00 -10.67 6.62
C LEU A 92 -10.27 -10.79 7.48
N ALA A 93 -10.69 -9.67 8.07
CA ALA A 93 -11.92 -9.57 8.85
C ALA A 93 -12.58 -8.22 8.56
N PHE A 94 -13.90 -8.21 8.38
CA PHE A 94 -14.68 -7.00 8.17
C PHE A 94 -15.68 -6.82 9.32
N PRO A 95 -15.64 -5.69 10.04
CA PRO A 95 -16.57 -5.46 11.14
C PRO A 95 -17.98 -5.22 10.60
N VAL A 96 -18.95 -5.95 11.14
CA VAL A 96 -20.38 -5.78 10.86
C VAL A 96 -21.11 -5.67 12.19
N ARG A 97 -22.14 -4.82 12.25
CA ARG A 97 -22.99 -4.69 13.44
C ARG A 97 -23.68 -6.04 13.72
N SER A 98 -23.61 -6.49 14.97
CA SER A 98 -24.41 -7.60 15.51
C SER A 98 -25.64 -7.06 16.26
N LEU A 99 -26.70 -7.86 16.39
CA LEU A 99 -27.98 -7.47 17.01
C LEU A 99 -27.97 -7.55 18.56
N GLN A 100 -26.91 -8.09 19.18
CA GLN A 100 -26.86 -8.36 20.62
C GLN A 100 -27.09 -7.12 21.50
#